data_AF-A0A8T2SAX3-F1
#
_entry.id   AF-A0A8T2SAX3-F1
#
_cell.length_a   1.000
_cell.length_b   1.000
_cell.length_c   1.000
_cell.angle_alpha   90.00
_cell.angle_beta   90.00
_cell.angle_gamma   90.00
#
_symmetry.space_group_name_H-M   'P 1'
#
loop_
_entity.id
_entity.type
_entity.pdbx_description
1 polymer ?
#
loop_
_entity_poly.entity_id
_entity_poly.type
_entity_poly.pdbx_seq_one_letter_code
_entity_poly.pdbx_strand_id
1 'polypeptide(L)'
;MANVYPFFAYTADPSPFTLDYALFNSSVGYTDPLTNLHYTGMFDAQLDAVYAAMAHMNFTNISIMVSETGWPSAGDPSQVGVNALNAQTYVNNLIKHVLSDKGTPLRPHQPLDAYIFSLFNEDLKPGPTSERHYGLFRTDFSPVYSTILSDSALLIDTSPSHNASLASKLAPTPAPPLEPGSPSPPSFSSRLVPAYFLTLPFLVCTNLLLV
;
A
#
# COMPACT_ATOMS: atom_id res chain seq x y z
N MET A 1 -10.29 -5.16 1.33
CA MET A 1 -9.16 -4.26 1.67
C MET A 1 -7.92 -5.11 1.83
N ALA A 2 -6.75 -4.58 1.52
CA ALA A 2 -5.48 -5.28 1.67
C ALA A 2 -4.38 -4.32 2.10
N ASN A 3 -3.51 -4.76 3.01
CA ASN A 3 -2.28 -4.06 3.36
C ASN A 3 -1.19 -4.52 2.39
N VAL A 4 -0.54 -3.59 1.70
CA VAL A 4 0.41 -3.89 0.60
C VAL A 4 1.73 -3.21 0.90
N TYR A 5 2.75 -4.00 1.25
CA TYR A 5 4.05 -3.48 1.68
C TYR A 5 5.20 -4.09 0.85
N PRO A 6 5.64 -3.42 -0.23
CA PRO A 6 6.85 -3.75 -0.95
C PRO A 6 8.10 -3.76 -0.05
N PHE A 7 8.10 -2.91 0.98
CA PHE A 7 9.18 -2.84 1.97
C PHE A 7 9.52 -4.21 2.58
N PHE A 8 8.53 -4.96 3.08
CA PHE A 8 8.80 -6.25 3.72
C PHE A 8 9.32 -7.31 2.75
N ALA A 9 8.79 -7.33 1.52
CA ALA A 9 9.31 -8.21 0.47
C ALA A 9 10.76 -7.86 0.09
N TYR A 10 11.11 -6.57 0.01
CA TYR A 10 12.49 -6.13 -0.17
C TYR A 10 13.40 -6.58 0.99
N THR A 11 12.97 -6.40 2.25
CA THR A 11 13.82 -6.79 3.40
C THR A 11 14.11 -8.28 3.46
N ALA A 12 13.27 -9.12 2.87
CA ALA A 12 13.46 -10.56 2.82
C ALA A 12 14.43 -11.02 1.71
N ASP A 13 14.62 -10.23 0.66
CA ASP A 13 15.61 -10.46 -0.40
C ASP A 13 16.27 -9.13 -0.83
N PRO A 14 17.18 -8.57 0.01
CA PRO A 14 17.72 -7.25 -0.22
C PRO A 14 18.79 -7.26 -1.31
N SER A 15 18.48 -6.61 -2.43
CA SER A 15 19.41 -6.36 -3.53
C SER A 15 19.13 -4.98 -4.16
N PRO A 16 20.07 -4.41 -4.93
CA PRO A 16 19.80 -3.17 -5.66
C PRO A 16 18.58 -3.28 -6.59
N PHE A 17 18.44 -4.43 -7.26
CA PHE A 17 17.30 -4.68 -8.15
C PHE A 17 15.96 -4.72 -7.39
N THR A 18 15.90 -5.46 -6.27
CA THR A 18 14.67 -5.56 -5.47
C THR A 18 14.32 -4.25 -4.81
N LEU A 19 15.31 -3.42 -4.44
CA LEU A 19 15.08 -2.06 -3.96
C LEU A 19 14.45 -1.18 -5.04
N ASP A 20 15.05 -1.10 -6.23
CA ASP A 20 14.50 -0.29 -7.32
C ASP A 20 13.10 -0.75 -7.74
N TYR A 21 12.87 -2.07 -7.73
CA TYR A 21 11.55 -2.64 -8.01
C TYR A 21 10.51 -2.30 -6.93
N ALA A 22 10.90 -2.31 -5.64
CA ALA A 22 10.03 -1.94 -4.54
C ALA A 22 9.75 -0.43 -4.47
N LEU A 23 10.68 0.41 -4.93
CA LEU A 23 10.58 1.87 -4.95
C LEU A 23 9.96 2.45 -6.24
N PHE A 24 9.45 1.62 -7.15
CA PHE A 24 8.93 2.03 -8.48
C PHE A 24 9.98 2.68 -9.41
N ASN A 25 11.27 2.42 -9.19
CA ASN A 25 12.36 2.95 -10.01
C ASN A 25 12.82 1.98 -11.12
N SER A 26 12.41 0.70 -11.05
CA SER A 26 12.87 -0.32 -11.99
C SER A 26 12.27 -0.14 -13.39
N SER A 27 13.13 0.11 -14.39
CA SER A 27 12.75 0.04 -15.80
C SER A 27 12.79 -1.39 -16.35
N VAL A 28 13.47 -2.31 -15.65
CA VAL A 28 13.61 -3.72 -16.05
C VAL A 28 12.37 -4.52 -15.66
N GLY A 29 11.80 -4.26 -14.48
CA GLY A 29 10.61 -4.94 -13.98
C GLY A 29 10.77 -6.46 -13.82
N TYR A 30 9.62 -7.14 -13.68
CA TYR A 30 9.49 -8.60 -13.61
C TYR A 30 8.32 -9.05 -14.48
N THR A 31 8.53 -10.06 -15.31
CA THR A 31 7.45 -10.68 -16.10
C THR A 31 7.01 -11.97 -15.44
N ASP A 32 5.73 -12.06 -15.08
CA ASP A 32 5.16 -13.29 -14.55
C ASP A 32 5.12 -14.36 -15.67
N PRO A 33 5.80 -15.52 -15.50
CA PRO A 33 5.82 -16.56 -16.52
C PRO A 33 4.46 -17.22 -16.76
N LEU A 34 3.50 -17.11 -15.84
CA LEU A 34 2.18 -17.74 -15.99
C LEU A 34 1.21 -16.84 -16.77
N THR A 35 1.14 -15.57 -16.41
CA THR A 35 0.20 -14.62 -17.05
C THR A 35 0.83 -13.81 -18.18
N ASN A 36 2.16 -13.82 -18.30
CA ASN A 36 2.95 -12.96 -19.18
C ASN A 36 2.73 -11.46 -18.94
N LEU A 37 2.21 -11.09 -17.76
CA LEU A 37 2.08 -9.70 -17.34
C LEU A 37 3.42 -9.18 -16.86
N HIS A 38 3.73 -7.95 -17.26
CA HIS A 38 4.98 -7.27 -16.93
C HIS A 38 4.75 -6.20 -15.86
N TYR A 39 5.46 -6.32 -14.75
CA TYR A 39 5.36 -5.46 -13.58
C TYR A 39 6.63 -4.64 -13.43
N THR A 40 6.53 -3.32 -13.49
CA THR A 40 7.67 -2.41 -13.26
C THR A 40 7.78 -1.97 -11.79
N GLY A 41 6.76 -2.24 -10.98
CA GLY A 41 6.74 -1.97 -9.55
C GLY A 41 6.20 -3.16 -8.75
N MET A 42 6.80 -3.42 -7.60
CA MET A 42 6.42 -4.54 -6.72
C MET A 42 5.01 -4.37 -6.13
N PHE A 43 4.57 -3.13 -5.92
CA PHE A 43 3.22 -2.81 -5.45
C PHE A 43 2.14 -3.41 -6.37
N ASP A 44 2.27 -3.18 -7.68
CA ASP A 44 1.32 -3.70 -8.69
C ASP A 44 1.29 -5.23 -8.66
N ALA A 45 2.47 -5.86 -8.56
CA ALA A 45 2.56 -7.32 -8.51
C ALA A 45 1.94 -7.90 -7.23
N GLN A 46 2.12 -7.25 -6.08
CA GLN A 46 1.49 -7.67 -4.82
C GLN A 46 -0.04 -7.52 -4.90
N LEU A 47 -0.53 -6.42 -5.45
CA LEU A 47 -1.97 -6.17 -5.59
C LEU A 47 -2.63 -7.15 -6.57
N ASP A 48 -1.99 -7.41 -7.71
CA ASP A 48 -2.49 -8.35 -8.71
C ASP A 48 -2.43 -9.80 -8.25
N ALA A 49 -1.50 -10.16 -7.36
CA ALA A 49 -1.51 -11.46 -6.70
C ALA A 49 -2.80 -11.67 -5.86
N VAL A 50 -3.29 -10.62 -5.19
CA VAL A 50 -4.57 -10.69 -4.45
C VAL A 50 -5.75 -10.84 -5.40
N TYR A 51 -5.78 -10.06 -6.49
CA TYR A 51 -6.82 -10.19 -7.52
C TYR A 51 -6.82 -11.59 -8.14
N ALA A 52 -5.65 -12.17 -8.43
CA ALA A 52 -5.53 -13.52 -8.95
C ALA A 52 -6.05 -14.57 -7.95
N ALA A 53 -5.73 -14.45 -6.67
CA ALA A 53 -6.24 -15.33 -5.62
C ALA A 53 -7.77 -15.25 -5.49
N MET A 54 -8.33 -14.04 -5.56
CA MET A 54 -9.78 -13.84 -5.54
C MET A 54 -10.45 -14.44 -6.78
N ALA A 55 -9.86 -14.27 -7.96
CA ALA A 55 -10.36 -14.87 -9.20
C ALA A 55 -10.34 -16.41 -9.13
N HIS A 56 -9.32 -17.01 -8.52
CA HIS A 56 -9.26 -18.46 -8.28
C HIS A 56 -10.39 -18.97 -7.38
N MET A 57 -10.96 -18.11 -6.52
CA MET A 57 -12.13 -18.39 -5.70
C MET A 57 -13.46 -17.95 -6.36
N ASN A 58 -13.46 -17.62 -7.66
CA ASN A 58 -14.60 -17.08 -8.42
C ASN A 58 -15.12 -15.71 -7.96
N PHE A 59 -14.30 -14.92 -7.27
CA PHE A 59 -14.61 -13.51 -6.94
C PHE A 59 -13.90 -12.56 -7.91
N THR A 60 -14.53 -12.28 -9.05
CA THR A 60 -13.91 -11.50 -10.13
C THR A 60 -14.36 -10.03 -10.19
N ASN A 61 -15.44 -9.66 -9.50
CA ASN A 61 -16.06 -8.33 -9.58
C ASN A 61 -15.98 -7.54 -8.26
N ILE A 62 -14.96 -7.79 -7.46
CA ILE A 62 -14.70 -7.08 -6.21
C ILE A 62 -13.43 -6.26 -6.38
N SER A 63 -13.51 -4.96 -6.16
CA SER A 63 -12.34 -4.08 -6.13
C SER A 63 -11.60 -4.19 -4.81
N ILE A 64 -10.28 -4.01 -4.86
CA ILE A 64 -9.43 -3.96 -3.68
C ILE A 64 -9.03 -2.52 -3.43
N MET A 65 -9.33 -2.04 -2.23
CA MET A 65 -8.74 -0.84 -1.65
C MET A 65 -7.50 -1.23 -0.86
N VAL A 66 -6.38 -0.55 -1.11
CA VAL A 66 -5.14 -0.71 -0.34
C VAL A 66 -5.27 0.09 0.94
N SER A 67 -5.50 -0.60 2.06
CA SER A 67 -5.77 0.01 3.35
C SER A 67 -4.52 0.55 4.03
N GLU A 68 -3.36 -0.02 3.73
CA GLU A 68 -2.10 0.45 4.25
C GLU A 68 -0.96 0.15 3.27
N THR A 69 -0.07 1.12 3.12
CA THR A 69 1.20 0.95 2.44
C THR A 69 2.16 2.06 2.84
N GLY A 70 3.44 1.76 2.98
CA GLY A 70 4.40 2.76 3.43
C GLY A 70 5.83 2.24 3.46
N TRP A 71 6.74 3.12 3.85
CA TRP A 71 8.16 2.82 3.96
C TRP A 71 8.76 3.58 5.14
N PRO A 72 9.46 2.90 6.07
CA PRO A 72 9.97 3.53 7.28
C PRO A 72 11.18 4.44 6.99
N SER A 73 11.22 5.59 7.66
CA SER A 73 12.21 6.64 7.44
C SER A 73 13.45 6.53 8.35
N ALA A 74 13.36 5.78 9.44
CA ALA A 74 14.45 5.53 10.38
C ALA A 74 14.22 4.18 11.06
N GLY A 75 15.31 3.51 11.46
CA GLY A 75 15.26 2.17 12.02
C GLY A 75 16.60 1.76 12.63
N ASP A 76 16.68 0.54 13.12
CA ASP A 76 17.92 -0.01 13.67
C ASP A 76 18.95 -0.23 12.54
N PRO A 77 20.27 -0.22 12.83
CA PRO A 77 21.31 -0.41 11.80
C PRO A 77 21.20 -1.72 10.99
N SER A 78 20.52 -2.74 11.54
CA SER A 78 20.26 -4.01 10.87
C SER A 78 19.10 -3.95 9.87
N GLN A 79 18.31 -2.89 9.86
CA GLN A 79 17.14 -2.74 8.98
C GLN A 79 17.54 -2.11 7.65
N VAL A 80 17.88 -2.96 6.68
CA VAL A 80 18.37 -2.55 5.37
C VAL A 80 17.31 -1.72 4.63
N GLY A 81 17.75 -0.68 3.91
CA GLY A 81 16.89 0.19 3.11
C GLY A 81 15.95 1.11 3.90
N VAL A 82 16.03 1.12 5.24
CA VAL A 82 15.30 2.04 6.10
C VAL A 82 16.06 3.37 6.19
N ASN A 83 15.55 4.39 5.51
CA ASN A 83 16.06 5.76 5.57
C ASN A 83 15.04 6.74 4.95
N ALA A 84 15.19 8.02 5.28
CA ALA A 84 14.27 9.07 4.83
C ALA A 84 14.23 9.24 3.31
N LEU A 85 15.34 9.00 2.59
CA LEU A 85 15.39 9.11 1.13
C LEU A 85 14.52 8.03 0.47
N ASN A 86 14.68 6.77 0.86
CA ASN A 86 13.86 5.67 0.34
C ASN A 86 12.38 5.86 0.71
N ALA A 87 12.09 6.32 1.94
CA ALA A 87 10.73 6.61 2.35
C ALA A 87 10.07 7.70 1.49
N GLN A 88 10.79 8.79 1.26
CA GLN A 88 10.38 9.86 0.37
C GLN A 88 10.15 9.36 -1.07
N THR A 89 11.08 8.58 -1.62
CA THR A 89 10.98 8.03 -2.97
C THR A 89 9.74 7.14 -3.10
N TYR A 90 9.56 6.21 -2.16
CA TYR A 90 8.42 5.29 -2.16
C TYR A 90 7.09 6.05 -2.16
N VAL A 91 6.90 6.96 -1.18
CA VAL A 91 5.65 7.71 -1.01
C VAL A 91 5.37 8.59 -2.23
N ASN A 92 6.36 9.34 -2.73
CA ASN A 92 6.14 10.21 -3.88
C ASN A 92 5.86 9.44 -5.17
N ASN A 93 6.51 8.30 -5.37
CA ASN A 93 6.25 7.46 -6.54
C ASN A 93 4.89 6.75 -6.44
N LEU A 94 4.49 6.30 -5.24
CA LEU A 94 3.16 5.78 -4.99
C LEU A 94 2.08 6.81 -5.33
N ILE A 95 2.21 8.06 -4.84
CA ILE A 95 1.24 9.12 -5.14
C ILE A 95 1.16 9.36 -6.65
N LYS A 96 2.30 9.47 -7.34
CA LYS A 96 2.32 9.62 -8.81
C LYS A 96 1.65 8.44 -9.53
N HIS A 97 1.91 7.22 -9.07
CA HIS A 97 1.34 6.01 -9.65
C HIS A 97 -0.18 5.99 -9.49
N VAL A 98 -0.68 6.21 -8.27
CA VAL A 98 -2.13 6.27 -7.97
C VAL A 98 -2.83 7.36 -8.76
N LEU A 99 -2.26 8.57 -8.81
CA LEU A 99 -2.84 9.71 -9.55
C LEU A 99 -2.70 9.61 -11.08
N SER A 100 -1.99 8.61 -11.60
CA SER A 100 -1.83 8.44 -13.05
C SER A 100 -3.01 7.74 -13.72
N ASP A 101 -3.95 7.18 -12.95
CA ASP A 101 -5.08 6.36 -13.42
C ASP A 101 -4.66 5.17 -14.32
N LYS A 102 -3.39 4.75 -14.24
CA LYS A 102 -2.86 3.61 -15.01
C LYS A 102 -3.46 2.28 -14.54
N GLY A 103 -3.78 2.17 -13.26
CA GLY A 103 -4.12 0.89 -12.61
C GLY A 103 -2.92 -0.06 -12.58
N THR A 104 -3.19 -1.35 -12.42
CA THR A 104 -2.18 -2.42 -12.43
C THR A 104 -2.17 -3.16 -13.78
N PRO A 105 -1.13 -3.96 -14.09
CA PRO A 105 -1.10 -4.78 -15.32
C PRO A 105 -2.31 -5.71 -15.51
N LEU A 106 -2.83 -6.34 -14.44
CA LEU A 106 -4.01 -7.22 -14.52
C LEU A 106 -5.32 -6.41 -14.58
N ARG A 107 -5.36 -5.21 -14.02
CA ARG A 107 -6.53 -4.31 -13.97
C ARG A 107 -6.17 -2.91 -14.50
N PRO A 108 -5.86 -2.79 -15.80
CA PRO A 108 -5.49 -1.51 -16.39
C PRO A 108 -6.69 -0.56 -16.37
N HIS A 109 -6.42 0.74 -16.17
CA HIS A 109 -7.42 1.81 -16.12
C HIS A 109 -8.45 1.69 -14.99
N GLN A 110 -8.25 0.79 -14.04
CA GLN A 110 -9.06 0.72 -12.84
C GLN A 110 -8.48 1.70 -11.81
N PRO A 111 -9.30 2.63 -11.26
CA PRO A 111 -8.85 3.53 -10.19
C PRO A 111 -8.32 2.74 -8.99
N LEU A 112 -7.24 3.26 -8.40
CA LEU A 112 -6.59 2.67 -7.23
C LEU A 112 -6.83 3.58 -6.02
N ASP A 113 -7.48 3.04 -4.99
CA ASP A 113 -7.57 3.69 -3.69
C ASP A 113 -6.47 3.13 -2.79
N ALA A 114 -5.53 3.99 -2.36
CA ALA A 114 -4.44 3.61 -1.47
C ALA A 114 -4.26 4.61 -0.32
N TYR A 115 -4.13 4.07 0.88
CA TYR A 115 -3.93 4.84 2.11
C TYR A 115 -2.48 4.69 2.57
N ILE A 116 -1.78 5.81 2.67
CA ILE A 116 -0.38 5.84 3.11
C ILE A 116 -0.33 5.60 4.62
N PHE A 117 0.37 4.55 5.01
CA PHE A 117 0.71 4.27 6.40
C PHE A 117 2.07 4.93 6.72
N SER A 118 2.12 5.93 7.59
CA SER A 118 1.01 6.57 8.31
C SER A 118 1.18 8.08 8.40
N LEU A 119 0.20 8.78 8.98
CA LEU A 119 0.25 10.24 9.05
C LEU A 119 1.39 10.73 9.97
N PHE A 120 1.57 10.08 11.13
CA PHE A 120 2.54 10.48 12.14
C PHE A 120 3.50 9.34 12.49
N ASN A 121 4.71 9.69 12.92
CA ASN A 121 5.55 8.74 13.64
C ASN A 121 4.87 8.35 14.96
N GLU A 122 4.72 7.05 15.20
CA GLU A 122 4.00 6.48 16.33
C GLU A 122 5.00 5.91 17.35
N ASP A 123 5.43 6.72 18.31
CA ASP A 123 6.50 6.43 19.27
C ASP A 123 6.22 5.25 20.22
N LEU A 124 4.95 4.94 20.43
CA LEU A 124 4.50 3.82 21.28
C LEU A 124 4.32 2.50 20.52
N LYS A 125 4.60 2.43 19.21
CA LYS A 125 4.49 1.16 18.47
C LYS A 125 5.51 0.13 18.98
N PRO A 126 5.06 -1.11 19.28
CA PRO A 126 5.96 -2.19 19.66
C PRO A 126 6.76 -2.68 18.45
N GLY A 127 7.79 -3.48 18.71
CA GLY A 127 8.61 -4.09 17.65
C GLY A 127 9.85 -3.27 17.27
N PRO A 128 10.42 -3.53 16.07
CA PRO A 128 11.63 -2.89 15.60
C PRO A 128 11.56 -1.36 15.57
N THR A 129 12.70 -0.69 15.53
CA THR A 129 12.72 0.79 15.47
C THR A 129 11.99 1.36 14.27
N SER A 130 12.02 0.69 13.12
CA SER A 130 11.23 1.10 11.95
C SER A 130 9.75 1.31 12.20
N GLU A 131 9.13 0.53 13.09
CA GLU A 131 7.69 0.60 13.36
C GLU A 131 7.25 1.97 13.87
N ARG A 132 8.18 2.71 14.50
CA ARG A 132 7.94 4.04 15.06
C ARG A 132 8.16 5.16 14.04
N HIS A 133 8.52 4.84 12.79
CA HIS A 133 9.06 5.80 11.83
C HIS A 133 8.44 5.73 10.41
N TYR A 134 7.19 5.26 10.29
CA TYR A 134 6.41 5.27 9.05
C TYR A 134 5.74 6.62 8.72
N GLY A 135 5.74 7.57 9.65
CA GLY A 135 5.01 8.82 9.53
C GLY A 135 5.48 9.71 8.38
N LEU A 136 4.53 10.36 7.73
CA LEU A 136 4.78 11.52 6.88
C LEU A 136 5.26 12.73 7.72
N PHE A 137 4.74 12.84 8.95
CA PHE A 137 5.01 13.92 9.89
C PHE A 137 5.53 13.38 11.23
N ARG A 138 6.30 14.21 11.94
CA ARG A 138 6.58 14.03 13.36
C ARG A 138 5.38 14.49 14.20
N THR A 139 5.37 14.16 15.48
CA THR A 139 4.30 14.55 16.43
C THR A 139 4.20 16.05 16.65
N ASP A 140 5.23 16.82 16.28
CA ASP A 140 5.23 18.29 16.26
C ASP A 140 4.73 18.89 14.92
N PHE A 141 4.14 18.06 14.06
CA PHE A 141 3.67 18.40 12.70
C PHE A 141 4.76 18.79 11.70
N SER A 142 6.05 18.73 12.08
CA SER A 142 7.12 18.90 11.10
C SER A 142 7.17 17.73 10.12
N PRO A 143 7.41 17.96 8.82
CA PRO A 143 7.54 16.88 7.86
C PRO A 143 8.79 16.04 8.17
N VAL A 144 8.66 14.71 8.06
CA VAL A 144 9.83 13.81 8.15
C VAL A 144 10.68 13.94 6.89
N TYR A 145 10.03 14.06 5.73
CA TYR A 145 10.60 14.30 4.41
C TYR A 145 9.60 15.10 3.55
N SER A 146 10.07 15.70 2.46
CA SER A 146 9.19 16.45 1.55
C SER A 146 8.32 15.50 0.71
N THR A 147 7.02 15.78 0.65
CA THR A 147 6.05 15.03 -0.17
C THR A 147 5.46 15.93 -1.24
N ILE A 148 5.08 15.36 -2.38
CA ILE A 148 4.40 16.12 -3.44
C ILE A 148 2.97 16.55 -3.07
N LEU A 149 2.44 16.10 -1.91
CA LEU A 149 1.20 16.62 -1.33
C LEU A 149 1.38 18.00 -0.69
N SER A 150 2.61 18.33 -0.27
CA SER A 150 2.94 19.60 0.36
C SER A 150 3.08 20.75 -0.64
N ASP A 151 3.27 20.46 -1.92
CA ASP A 151 3.14 21.43 -3.01
C ASP A 151 1.66 21.56 -3.38
N SER A 152 1.07 22.72 -3.10
CA SER A 152 -0.34 23.06 -3.35
C SER A 152 -0.75 23.12 -4.83
N ALA A 153 -0.14 22.31 -5.70
CA ALA A 153 -0.27 22.35 -7.16
C ALA A 153 -0.85 21.08 -7.78
N LEU A 154 -1.35 20.12 -6.98
CA LEU A 154 -2.16 19.03 -7.51
C LEU A 154 -3.65 19.44 -7.51
N LEU A 155 -4.00 20.14 -8.60
CA LEU A 155 -5.34 20.25 -9.20
C LEU A 155 -6.40 21.11 -8.48
N ILE A 156 -6.19 22.43 -8.44
CA ILE A 156 -7.34 23.34 -8.65
C ILE A 156 -7.35 23.68 -10.15
N ASP A 157 -8.17 22.96 -10.92
CA ASP A 157 -8.66 23.46 -12.21
C ASP A 157 -9.55 24.68 -11.93
N THR A 158 -8.96 25.87 -12.03
CA THR A 158 -9.69 27.13 -11.97
C THR A 158 -10.44 27.37 -13.29
N SER A 159 -11.41 26.52 -13.59
CA SER A 159 -12.43 26.77 -14.61
C SER A 159 -13.74 27.19 -13.91
N PRO A 160 -14.35 28.37 -14.22
CA PRO A 160 -15.42 28.94 -13.39
C PRO A 160 -16.78 28.21 -13.39
N SER A 161 -16.94 27.06 -14.06
CA SER A 161 -18.27 26.52 -14.38
C SER A 161 -18.76 25.31 -13.58
N HIS A 162 -17.97 24.72 -12.67
CA HIS A 162 -18.40 23.48 -11.96
C HIS A 162 -18.51 23.57 -10.42
N ASN A 163 -18.31 24.76 -9.84
CA ASN A 163 -18.32 24.97 -8.37
C ASN A 163 -19.69 25.08 -7.68
N ALA A 164 -20.81 24.72 -8.31
CA ALA A 164 -22.14 24.86 -7.69
C ALA A 164 -22.72 23.56 -7.09
N SER A 165 -22.10 22.39 -7.32
CA SER A 165 -22.74 21.08 -7.02
C SER A 165 -22.21 20.36 -5.78
N LEU A 166 -20.94 20.56 -5.40
CA LEU A 166 -20.32 19.82 -4.28
C LEU A 166 -20.54 20.45 -2.90
N ALA A 167 -20.83 21.75 -2.82
CA ALA A 167 -20.96 22.46 -1.54
C ALA A 167 -22.27 22.15 -0.77
N SER A 168 -23.27 21.50 -1.39
CA SER A 168 -24.55 21.19 -0.70
C SER A 168 -24.62 19.79 -0.08
N LYS A 169 -23.61 18.94 -0.27
CA LYS A 169 -23.63 17.53 0.18
C LYS A 169 -22.87 17.22 1.49
N LEU A 170 -22.25 18.21 2.13
CA LEU A 170 -21.43 18.05 3.34
C LEU A 170 -22.06 18.61 4.61
N ALA A 171 -23.40 18.65 4.70
CA ALA A 171 -24.06 18.89 5.98
C ALA A 171 -23.91 17.63 6.87
N PRO A 172 -23.39 17.74 8.11
CA PRO A 172 -23.21 16.58 8.98
C PRO A 172 -24.57 16.01 9.40
N THR A 173 -24.77 14.73 9.15
CA THR A 173 -25.92 13.98 9.67
C THR A 173 -25.62 13.57 11.12
N PRO A 174 -26.56 13.67 12.08
CA PRO A 174 -26.32 13.25 13.46
C PRO A 174 -26.03 11.74 13.54
N ALA A 175 -25.08 11.36 14.38
CA ALA A 175 -24.73 9.96 14.63
C ALA A 175 -25.92 9.17 15.21
N PRO A 176 -26.15 7.91 14.79
CA PRO A 176 -27.18 7.07 15.38
C PRO A 176 -26.77 6.58 16.80
N PRO A 177 -27.74 6.28 17.69
CA PRO A 177 -27.45 5.81 19.04
C PRO A 177 -26.84 4.40 19.04
N LEU A 178 -25.92 4.14 19.97
CA LEU A 178 -25.28 2.85 20.19
C LEU A 178 -26.29 1.81 20.71
N GLU A 179 -26.49 0.71 19.99
CA GLU A 179 -27.20 -0.47 20.48
C GLU A 179 -26.27 -1.41 21.26
N PRO A 180 -26.70 -1.97 22.42
CA PRO A 180 -25.90 -2.91 23.18
C PRO A 180 -26.12 -4.36 22.73
N GLY A 181 -25.03 -5.02 22.34
CA GLY A 181 -24.91 -6.48 22.32
C GLY A 181 -24.93 -7.12 20.93
N SER A 182 -23.76 -7.61 20.50
CA SER A 182 -23.66 -8.58 19.40
C SER A 182 -22.65 -9.67 19.78
N PRO A 183 -22.89 -10.94 19.42
CA PRO A 183 -22.19 -12.10 19.99
C PRO A 183 -20.80 -12.33 19.38
N SER A 184 -19.95 -13.01 20.14
CA SER A 184 -18.58 -13.39 19.76
C SER A 184 -18.52 -14.33 18.54
N PRO A 185 -17.53 -14.16 17.63
CA PRO A 185 -17.37 -15.01 16.46
C PRO A 185 -16.83 -16.42 16.80
N PRO A 186 -17.12 -17.45 15.99
CA PRO A 186 -16.68 -18.82 16.26
C PRO A 186 -15.20 -19.03 15.91
N SER A 187 -14.53 -19.89 16.68
CA SER A 187 -13.12 -20.27 16.48
C SER A 187 -12.95 -21.17 15.26
N PHE A 188 -12.03 -20.83 14.35
CA PHE A 188 -11.64 -21.69 13.23
C PHE A 188 -10.46 -22.60 13.62
N SER A 189 -10.64 -23.90 13.41
CA SER A 189 -9.62 -24.94 13.56
C SER A 189 -8.71 -24.99 12.34
N SER A 190 -7.40 -24.89 12.54
CA SER A 190 -6.38 -25.05 11.50
C SER A 190 -6.34 -26.48 10.96
N ARG A 191 -6.57 -26.66 9.66
CA ARG A 191 -6.15 -27.86 8.93
C ARG A 191 -5.12 -27.44 7.87
N LEU A 192 -3.92 -28.01 7.95
CA LEU A 192 -2.83 -27.80 7.02
C LEU A 192 -3.21 -28.24 5.61
N VAL A 193 -2.85 -27.43 4.61
CA VAL A 193 -2.79 -27.82 3.20
C VAL A 193 -1.31 -28.04 2.83
N PRO A 194 -0.95 -29.08 2.05
CA PRO A 194 0.43 -29.53 1.91
C PRO A 194 1.28 -28.62 1.02
N ALA A 195 2.55 -28.51 1.39
CA ALA A 195 3.59 -27.76 0.72
C ALA A 195 4.00 -28.41 -0.62
N TYR A 196 3.71 -27.73 -1.74
CA TYR A 196 4.49 -27.80 -2.97
C TYR A 196 4.35 -26.44 -3.67
N PHE A 197 5.41 -26.00 -4.34
CA PHE A 197 5.64 -24.70 -5.00
C PHE A 197 6.59 -23.78 -4.21
N LEU A 198 7.88 -23.94 -4.48
CA LEU A 198 8.97 -23.07 -4.02
C LEU A 198 9.61 -22.45 -5.26
N THR A 199 9.13 -21.29 -5.67
CA THR A 199 9.85 -20.30 -6.50
C THR A 199 9.37 -18.90 -6.06
N LEU A 200 10.13 -17.86 -6.40
CA LEU A 200 9.97 -16.45 -5.98
C LEU A 200 8.54 -15.86 -5.80
N PRO A 201 7.46 -16.29 -6.50
CA PRO A 201 6.09 -15.87 -6.17
C PRO A 201 5.65 -16.15 -4.72
N PHE A 202 6.29 -17.05 -3.97
CA PHE A 202 5.91 -17.30 -2.58
C PHE A 202 6.21 -16.14 -1.65
N LEU A 203 7.27 -15.36 -1.87
CA LEU A 203 7.64 -14.27 -0.96
C LEU A 203 6.62 -13.12 -0.98
N VAL A 204 5.93 -12.95 -2.10
CA VAL A 204 4.82 -12.00 -2.27
C VAL A 204 3.58 -12.43 -1.48
N CYS A 205 3.33 -13.74 -1.38
CA CYS A 205 2.11 -14.28 -0.76
C CYS A 205 2.26 -14.55 0.75
N THR A 206 3.45 -14.97 1.24
CA THR A 206 3.65 -15.18 2.69
C THR A 206 3.68 -13.88 3.49
N ASN A 207 4.10 -12.75 2.90
CA ASN A 207 4.14 -11.46 3.60
C ASN A 207 2.83 -10.66 3.55
N LEU A 208 1.82 -11.10 2.78
CA LEU A 208 0.52 -10.43 2.74
C LEU A 208 -0.37 -10.80 3.95
N LEU A 209 -0.02 -11.86 4.69
CA LEU A 209 -0.81 -12.41 5.81
C LEU A 209 -0.20 -12.15 7.20
N LEU A 210 0.91 -11.41 7.28
CA LEU A 210 1.66 -11.18 8.52
C LEU A 210 1.97 -9.68 8.70
N VAL A 211 0.94 -8.86 8.89
CA VAL A 211 1.00 -7.58 9.63
C VAL A 211 -0.28 -7.46 10.44
#